data_AF-A0A5C7JGY7-F1
#
_entry.id   AF-A0A5C7JGY7-F1
#
_cell.length_a   1.000
_cell.length_b   1.000
_cell.length_c   1.000
_cell.angle_alpha   90.00
_cell.angle_beta   90.00
_cell.angle_gamma   90.00
#
_symmetry.space_group_name_H-M   'P 1'
#
loop_
_entity.id
_entity.type
_entity.pdbx_description
1 polymer ?
#
loop_
_entity_poly.entity_id
_entity_poly.type
_entity_poly.pdbx_seq_one_letter_code
_entity_poly.pdbx_strand_id
1 'polypeptide(L)'
;MLIRSTQLEPEKFIDLISNEEIIIYEDVQGSKIWVNYVNGNWILRPKSINQNPINLIDMAMQKYYKYAWAYLLSLPDEVTDLLRPNMYFCFEYFPDNQPAHIKYERIPKNHLILTCICKYGKTYSYDVNELKTYAELFGVETLPMIYKGKLTDKQLKALTYFLYTNEKDTQIFFKDTNFAEFFYKLLNPFATQSYLKIDGFQQNLEKIVIRFVKSNKEYTLEILNPMYQKMQLKTDSEYSDVYSLLLFNFMQWLIGIDLDEIEIEGTTREIVYINLICKLFNMYIQKYERNIIDFIFVVPEFFNSDKFRINQALINNKTTLDYINKHSKIEYVFKIIMSNFQRQHKKEIGIINNIALEQLNNLSRKIQVKVEEQFNYNIKLNKYSYQLTNLNKYPNIKWEEDSKGYVYPEVDSLFPDNDGSDKKKKFKK
;
A
#
# COMPACT_ATOMS: atom_id res chain seq x y z
N MET A 1 -23.06 10.11 -14.08
CA MET A 1 -23.52 11.16 -13.15
C MET A 1 -23.81 10.52 -11.80
N LEU A 2 -23.25 11.05 -10.71
CA LEU A 2 -23.48 10.56 -9.34
C LEU A 2 -24.53 11.43 -8.65
N ILE A 3 -25.56 10.84 -8.07
CA ILE A 3 -26.62 11.55 -7.36
C ILE A 3 -26.97 10.79 -6.07
N ARG A 4 -27.03 11.50 -4.96
CA ARG A 4 -27.45 10.93 -3.67
C ARG A 4 -28.94 11.11 -3.46
N SER A 5 -29.57 10.19 -2.75
CA SER A 5 -30.99 10.27 -2.38
C SER A 5 -31.35 11.57 -1.66
N THR A 6 -30.41 12.17 -0.92
CA THR A 6 -30.59 13.45 -0.21
C THR A 6 -30.48 14.70 -1.10
N GLN A 7 -30.13 14.54 -2.38
CA GLN A 7 -29.93 15.67 -3.32
C GLN A 7 -31.13 15.91 -4.23
N LEU A 8 -32.12 15.02 -4.21
CA LEU A 8 -33.32 15.09 -5.02
C LEU A 8 -34.54 14.86 -4.15
N GLU A 9 -35.65 15.49 -4.53
CA GLU A 9 -36.95 15.14 -3.99
C GLU A 9 -37.28 13.67 -4.32
N PRO A 10 -37.95 12.93 -3.42
CA PRO A 10 -38.27 11.52 -3.62
C PRO A 10 -38.96 11.21 -4.96
N GLU A 11 -39.89 12.06 -5.43
CA GLU A 11 -40.59 11.85 -6.71
C GLU A 11 -39.59 11.84 -7.87
N LYS A 12 -38.69 12.83 -7.91
CA LYS A 12 -37.67 12.94 -8.97
C LYS A 12 -36.70 11.76 -8.93
N PHE A 13 -36.37 11.26 -7.74
CA PHE A 13 -35.51 10.08 -7.60
C PHE A 13 -36.18 8.85 -8.22
N ILE A 14 -37.47 8.64 -7.93
CA ILE A 14 -38.24 7.50 -8.43
C ILE A 14 -38.46 7.59 -9.95
N ASP A 15 -38.78 8.79 -10.47
CA ASP A 15 -38.97 9.03 -11.90
C ASP A 15 -37.72 8.72 -12.74
N LEU A 16 -36.53 8.85 -12.14
CA LEU A 16 -35.28 8.51 -12.82
C LEU A 16 -35.15 7.00 -13.08
N ILE A 17 -35.71 6.14 -12.21
CA ILE A 17 -35.49 4.69 -12.24
C ILE A 17 -36.73 3.86 -12.62
N SER A 18 -37.94 4.43 -12.56
CA SER A 18 -39.21 3.69 -12.67
C SER A 18 -39.38 2.86 -13.96
N ASN A 19 -38.74 3.27 -15.06
CA ASN A 19 -38.86 2.59 -16.35
C ASN A 19 -37.53 2.06 -16.92
N GLU A 20 -36.43 2.26 -16.19
CA GLU A 20 -35.08 1.93 -16.65
C GLU A 20 -34.72 0.49 -16.22
N GLU A 21 -33.91 -0.18 -17.04
CA GLU A 21 -33.24 -1.40 -16.59
C GLU A 21 -32.09 -0.99 -15.67
N ILE A 22 -32.19 -1.37 -14.40
CA ILE A 22 -31.23 -0.96 -13.37
C ILE A 22 -30.50 -2.15 -12.77
N ILE A 23 -29.31 -1.89 -12.25
CA ILE A 23 -28.52 -2.85 -11.50
C ILE A 23 -28.26 -2.27 -10.11
N ILE A 24 -28.54 -3.06 -9.08
CA ILE A 24 -28.44 -2.63 -7.68
C ILE A 24 -27.38 -3.47 -6.97
N TYR A 25 -26.50 -2.79 -6.23
CA TYR A 25 -25.38 -3.38 -5.49
C TYR A 25 -25.43 -3.02 -4.00
N GLU A 26 -24.96 -3.95 -3.16
CA GLU A 26 -24.52 -3.62 -1.80
C GLU A 26 -23.19 -2.84 -1.90
N ASP A 27 -23.09 -1.68 -1.23
CA ASP A 27 -21.82 -0.95 -1.14
C ASP A 27 -20.94 -1.55 -0.05
N VAL A 28 -20.07 -2.46 -0.48
CA VAL A 28 -19.10 -3.10 0.41
C VAL A 28 -17.91 -2.17 0.62
N GLN A 29 -17.80 -1.63 1.83
CA GLN A 29 -16.75 -0.70 2.21
C GLN A 29 -15.46 -1.44 2.58
N GLY A 30 -14.49 -1.42 1.68
CA GLY A 30 -13.10 -1.77 1.94
C GLY A 30 -12.20 -0.53 1.97
N SER A 31 -10.89 -0.75 1.84
CA SER A 31 -9.97 0.33 1.48
C SER A 31 -9.68 0.33 0.00
N LYS A 32 -9.87 1.47 -0.66
CA LYS A 32 -9.63 1.59 -2.09
C LYS A 32 -8.16 1.54 -2.45
N ILE A 33 -7.80 0.56 -3.27
CA ILE A 33 -6.49 0.46 -3.92
C ILE A 33 -6.65 0.38 -5.43
N TRP A 34 -5.70 0.98 -6.13
CA TRP A 34 -5.61 0.95 -7.59
C TRP A 34 -4.36 0.19 -7.99
N VAL A 35 -4.53 -0.78 -8.88
CA VAL A 35 -3.47 -1.70 -9.30
C VAL A 35 -3.30 -1.60 -10.80
N ASN A 36 -2.07 -1.54 -11.28
CA ASN A 36 -1.76 -1.77 -12.68
C ASN A 36 -0.45 -2.54 -12.83
N TYR A 37 -0.28 -3.21 -13.97
CA TYR A 37 0.93 -3.93 -14.32
C TYR A 37 1.69 -3.17 -15.40
N VAL A 38 2.98 -2.89 -15.16
CA VAL A 38 3.83 -2.08 -16.03
C VAL A 38 5.23 -2.68 -16.05
N ASN A 39 5.76 -2.95 -17.24
CA ASN A 39 7.14 -3.41 -17.45
C ASN A 39 7.54 -4.57 -16.51
N GLY A 40 6.72 -5.62 -16.46
CA GLY A 40 7.01 -6.79 -15.64
C GLY A 40 6.71 -6.63 -14.14
N ASN A 41 6.13 -5.51 -13.71
CA ASN A 41 5.97 -5.18 -12.29
C ASN A 41 4.57 -4.68 -11.94
N TRP A 42 4.08 -5.08 -10.77
CA TRP A 42 2.87 -4.53 -10.17
C TRP A 42 3.12 -3.16 -9.58
N ILE A 43 2.16 -2.26 -9.74
CA ILE A 43 2.17 -0.94 -9.11
C ILE A 43 0.84 -0.74 -8.39
N LEU A 44 0.93 -0.48 -7.08
CA LEU A 44 -0.22 -0.24 -6.21
C LEU A 44 -0.28 1.24 -5.87
N ARG A 45 -1.47 1.83 -5.87
CA ARG A 45 -1.73 3.21 -5.44
C ARG A 45 -2.89 3.26 -4.46
N PRO A 46 -2.80 4.05 -3.38
CA PRO A 46 -3.92 4.22 -2.47
C PRO A 46 -4.95 5.18 -3.07
N LYS A 47 -6.24 4.98 -2.79
CA LYS A 47 -7.37 5.92 -3.05
C LYS A 47 -7.67 6.27 -4.53
N SER A 48 -6.70 6.70 -5.34
CA SER A 48 -6.89 7.07 -6.75
C SER A 48 -5.66 6.79 -7.63
N ILE A 49 -5.88 6.74 -8.94
CA ILE A 49 -4.81 6.53 -9.94
C ILE A 49 -3.73 7.63 -9.96
N ASN A 50 -4.04 8.81 -9.43
CA ASN A 50 -3.13 9.97 -9.40
C ASN A 50 -2.27 10.02 -8.14
N GLN A 51 -2.51 9.14 -7.16
CA GLN A 51 -1.67 9.08 -5.96
C GLN A 51 -0.32 8.46 -6.27
N ASN A 52 0.66 8.80 -5.44
CA ASN A 52 1.97 8.17 -5.51
C ASN A 52 1.85 6.66 -5.27
N PRO A 53 2.58 5.84 -6.04
CA PRO A 53 2.66 4.41 -5.78
C PRO A 53 3.12 4.10 -4.35
N ILE A 54 2.56 3.03 -3.80
CA ILE A 54 3.01 2.41 -2.55
C ILE A 54 4.38 1.80 -2.82
N ASN A 55 5.40 2.25 -2.10
CA ASN A 55 6.78 1.77 -2.25
C ASN A 55 7.18 0.81 -1.12
N LEU A 56 8.42 0.32 -1.17
CA LEU A 56 8.94 -0.63 -0.18
C LEU A 56 8.98 -0.06 1.25
N ILE A 57 9.24 1.25 1.39
CA ILE A 57 9.23 1.92 2.70
C ILE A 57 7.80 1.89 3.27
N ASP A 58 6.81 2.21 2.44
CA ASP A 58 5.39 2.16 2.81
C ASP A 58 4.97 0.74 3.24
N MET A 59 5.46 -0.28 2.54
CA MET A 59 5.22 -1.70 2.88
C MET A 59 5.96 -2.18 4.13
N ALA A 60 7.11 -1.60 4.46
CA ALA A 60 7.89 -1.92 5.66
C ALA A 60 7.30 -1.25 6.92
N MET A 61 6.76 -0.03 6.78
CA MET A 61 6.11 0.70 7.87
C MET A 61 4.83 0.04 8.39
N GLN A 62 4.16 -0.78 7.59
CA GLN A 62 2.94 -1.46 8.02
C GLN A 62 2.63 -2.72 7.20
N LYS A 63 2.10 -3.75 7.86
CA LYS A 63 1.60 -4.97 7.20
C LYS A 63 0.36 -4.74 6.34
N TYR A 64 -0.18 -3.53 6.31
CA TYR A 64 -1.49 -3.20 5.76
C TYR A 64 -1.69 -3.73 4.34
N TYR A 65 -0.72 -3.55 3.44
CA TYR A 65 -0.82 -3.95 2.03
C TYR A 65 -0.24 -5.35 1.74
N LYS A 66 0.21 -6.07 2.77
CA LYS A 66 0.97 -7.33 2.62
C LYS A 66 0.20 -8.38 1.80
N TYR A 67 -1.07 -8.61 2.12
CA TYR A 67 -1.86 -9.67 1.48
C TYR A 67 -2.14 -9.37 0.02
N ALA A 68 -2.56 -8.14 -0.31
CA ALA A 68 -2.75 -7.73 -1.70
C ALA A 68 -1.46 -7.85 -2.52
N TRP A 69 -0.34 -7.35 -1.98
CA TRP A 69 0.93 -7.39 -2.68
C TRP A 69 1.43 -8.82 -2.91
N ALA A 70 1.39 -9.67 -1.87
CA ALA A 70 1.77 -11.07 -1.98
C ALA A 70 0.89 -11.83 -3.00
N TYR A 71 -0.42 -11.56 -3.00
CA TYR A 71 -1.33 -12.19 -3.95
C TYR A 71 -1.02 -11.78 -5.39
N LEU A 72 -0.85 -10.48 -5.66
CA LEU A 72 -0.52 -9.98 -6.99
C LEU A 72 0.79 -10.59 -7.52
N LEU A 73 1.82 -10.70 -6.67
CA LEU A 73 3.09 -11.36 -7.04
C LEU A 73 2.95 -12.86 -7.30
N SER A 74 1.91 -13.50 -6.74
CA SER A 74 1.64 -14.92 -6.96
C SER A 74 0.82 -15.20 -8.22
N LEU A 75 0.30 -14.17 -8.90
CA LEU A 75 -0.44 -14.35 -10.14
C LEU A 75 0.51 -14.87 -11.23
N PRO A 76 0.07 -15.86 -12.02
CA PRO A 76 0.92 -16.47 -13.02
C PRO A 76 1.04 -15.57 -14.25
N ASP A 77 2.09 -15.80 -15.05
CA ASP A 77 2.43 -14.92 -16.18
C ASP A 77 1.30 -14.83 -17.21
N GLU A 78 0.51 -15.89 -17.39
CA GLU A 78 -0.63 -15.89 -18.32
C GLU A 78 -1.69 -14.86 -17.94
N VAL A 79 -1.84 -14.54 -16.64
CA VAL A 79 -2.74 -13.49 -16.19
C VAL A 79 -2.17 -12.12 -16.54
N THR A 80 -0.88 -11.89 -16.27
CA THR A 80 -0.24 -10.60 -16.51
C THR A 80 -0.06 -10.28 -17.98
N ASP A 81 0.15 -11.28 -18.83
CA ASP A 81 0.31 -11.15 -20.28
C ASP A 81 -0.97 -10.67 -20.97
N LEU A 82 -2.13 -10.94 -20.38
CA LEU A 82 -3.44 -10.48 -20.87
C LEU A 82 -3.75 -9.03 -20.47
N LEU A 83 -2.95 -8.42 -19.60
CA LEU A 83 -3.19 -7.05 -19.13
C LEU A 83 -2.64 -6.05 -20.13
N ARG A 84 -3.49 -5.10 -20.53
CA ARG A 84 -3.05 -4.02 -21.43
C ARG A 84 -2.34 -2.91 -20.66
N PRO A 85 -1.35 -2.24 -21.28
CA PRO A 85 -0.76 -1.03 -20.71
C PRO A 85 -1.82 0.03 -20.41
N ASN A 86 -1.58 0.85 -19.37
CA ASN A 86 -2.46 1.94 -18.94
C ASN A 86 -3.89 1.51 -18.54
N MET A 87 -4.09 0.24 -18.21
CA MET A 87 -5.29 -0.23 -17.51
C MET A 87 -5.03 -0.28 -16.00
N TYR A 88 -5.95 0.30 -15.23
CA TYR A 88 -5.90 0.31 -13.77
C TYR A 88 -7.15 -0.38 -13.23
N PHE A 89 -6.96 -1.27 -12.28
CA PHE A 89 -8.00 -2.03 -11.62
C PHE A 89 -8.23 -1.46 -10.22
N CYS A 90 -9.46 -1.08 -9.92
CA CYS A 90 -9.86 -0.56 -8.62
C CYS A 90 -10.42 -1.70 -7.77
N PHE A 91 -9.78 -1.96 -6.63
CA PHE A 91 -10.25 -2.94 -5.68
C PHE A 91 -10.69 -2.28 -4.38
N GLU A 92 -11.77 -2.79 -3.80
CA GLU A 92 -11.99 -2.68 -2.36
C GLU A 92 -11.14 -3.76 -1.69
N TYR A 93 -10.16 -3.33 -0.91
CA TYR A 93 -9.15 -4.19 -0.29
C TYR A 93 -9.42 -4.42 1.19
N PHE A 94 -9.22 -5.66 1.62
CA PHE A 94 -9.54 -6.18 2.94
C PHE A 94 -8.30 -6.74 3.65
N PRO A 95 -7.53 -5.92 4.38
CA PRO A 95 -6.38 -6.43 5.15
C PRO A 95 -6.79 -7.39 6.28
N ASP A 96 -8.01 -7.23 6.79
CA ASP A 96 -8.66 -8.04 7.81
C ASP A 96 -10.18 -7.95 7.66
N ASN A 97 -10.93 -8.45 8.64
CA ASN A 97 -12.39 -8.39 8.66
C ASN A 97 -12.96 -7.01 8.99
N GLN A 98 -12.12 -5.99 9.23
CA GLN A 98 -12.54 -4.62 9.50
C GLN A 98 -11.67 -3.63 8.69
N PRO A 99 -11.82 -3.62 7.35
CA PRO A 99 -10.95 -2.85 6.47
C PRO A 99 -11.09 -1.32 6.63
N ALA A 100 -12.25 -0.86 7.10
CA ALA A 100 -12.63 0.54 7.26
C ALA A 100 -13.57 0.70 8.48
N HIS A 101 -14.72 1.36 8.32
CA HIS A 101 -15.66 1.63 9.41
C HIS A 101 -16.64 0.49 9.68
N ILE A 102 -16.79 -0.44 8.73
CA ILE A 102 -17.67 -1.60 8.85
C ILE A 102 -16.84 -2.85 9.14
N LYS A 103 -17.30 -3.63 10.11
CA LYS A 103 -16.78 -4.97 10.40
C LYS A 103 -17.64 -6.01 9.67
N TYR A 104 -16.98 -6.97 9.04
CA TYR A 104 -17.59 -8.06 8.29
C TYR A 104 -17.27 -9.40 8.97
N GLU A 105 -18.02 -10.44 8.60
CA GLU A 105 -17.80 -11.79 9.15
C GLU A 105 -16.88 -12.62 8.24
N ARG A 106 -16.86 -12.31 6.94
CA ARG A 106 -16.03 -12.96 5.93
C ARG A 106 -15.12 -11.95 5.22
N ILE A 107 -13.90 -12.37 4.92
CA ILE A 107 -12.97 -11.66 4.04
C ILE A 107 -13.21 -12.15 2.60
N PRO A 108 -13.31 -11.25 1.59
CA PRO A 108 -13.47 -11.64 0.20
C PRO A 108 -12.28 -12.46 -0.31
N LYS A 109 -12.50 -13.28 -1.34
CA LYS A 109 -11.47 -14.09 -1.99
C LYS A 109 -10.24 -13.26 -2.31
N ASN A 110 -9.08 -13.74 -1.85
CA ASN A 110 -7.78 -13.09 -2.03
C ASN A 110 -7.75 -11.63 -1.56
N HIS A 111 -8.58 -11.27 -0.57
CA HIS A 111 -8.65 -9.95 0.06
C HIS A 111 -9.10 -8.81 -0.88
N LEU A 112 -9.63 -9.12 -2.06
CA LEU A 112 -9.90 -8.13 -3.11
C LEU A 112 -11.31 -8.29 -3.69
N ILE A 113 -11.99 -7.15 -3.86
CA ILE A 113 -13.24 -7.06 -4.61
C ILE A 113 -13.02 -6.06 -5.75
N LEU A 114 -13.10 -6.50 -7.00
CA LEU A 114 -12.98 -5.64 -8.17
C LEU A 114 -14.24 -4.79 -8.31
N THR A 115 -14.09 -3.47 -8.39
CA THR A 115 -15.23 -2.53 -8.39
C THR A 115 -15.28 -1.62 -9.60
N CYS A 116 -14.15 -1.39 -10.26
CA CYS A 116 -14.03 -0.50 -11.41
C CYS A 116 -12.76 -0.80 -12.19
N ILE A 117 -12.76 -0.50 -13.50
CA ILE A 117 -11.57 -0.55 -14.35
C ILE A 117 -11.40 0.82 -15.01
N CYS A 118 -10.25 1.47 -14.80
CA CYS A 118 -9.89 2.68 -15.52
C CYS A 118 -9.01 2.33 -16.72
N LYS A 119 -9.53 2.56 -17.92
CA LYS A 119 -8.84 2.33 -19.19
C LYS A 119 -8.16 3.60 -19.66
N TYR A 120 -6.92 3.45 -20.14
CA TYR A 120 -6.11 4.54 -20.67
C TYR A 120 -5.95 5.73 -19.70
N GLY A 121 -6.04 5.46 -18.40
CA GLY A 121 -5.96 6.46 -17.33
C GLY A 121 -7.07 7.52 -17.31
N LYS A 122 -8.15 7.33 -18.09
CA LYS A 122 -9.21 8.36 -18.26
C LYS A 122 -10.62 7.80 -18.19
N THR A 123 -10.87 6.65 -18.81
CA THR A 123 -12.23 6.11 -18.97
C THR A 123 -12.50 5.09 -17.89
N TYR A 124 -13.46 5.37 -17.01
CA TYR A 124 -13.88 4.47 -15.94
C TYR A 124 -14.99 3.55 -16.46
N SER A 125 -14.77 2.24 -16.41
CA SER A 125 -15.73 1.21 -16.77
C SER A 125 -16.30 0.56 -15.52
N TYR A 126 -17.61 0.40 -15.53
CA TYR A 126 -18.39 -0.27 -14.49
C TYR A 126 -19.26 -1.38 -15.08
N ASP A 127 -18.95 -1.83 -16.31
CA ASP A 127 -19.67 -2.88 -17.00
C ASP A 127 -19.57 -4.21 -16.24
N VAL A 128 -20.71 -4.87 -16.03
CA VAL A 128 -20.80 -6.05 -15.16
C VAL A 128 -20.09 -7.25 -15.78
N ASN A 129 -20.21 -7.44 -17.08
CA ASN A 129 -19.64 -8.60 -17.76
C ASN A 129 -18.12 -8.46 -17.83
N GLU A 130 -17.64 -7.26 -18.11
CA GLU A 130 -16.21 -6.93 -18.07
C GLU A 130 -15.64 -7.12 -16.66
N LEU A 131 -16.28 -6.57 -15.64
CA LEU A 131 -15.83 -6.72 -14.25
C LEU A 131 -15.81 -8.19 -13.81
N LYS A 132 -16.79 -9.00 -14.21
CA LYS A 132 -16.79 -10.45 -13.94
C LYS A 132 -15.63 -11.16 -14.64
N THR A 133 -15.43 -10.88 -15.92
CA THR A 133 -14.35 -11.48 -16.72
C THR A 133 -12.98 -11.20 -16.10
N TYR A 134 -12.72 -9.94 -15.72
CA TYR A 134 -11.45 -9.61 -15.06
C TYR A 134 -11.37 -10.15 -13.64
N ALA A 135 -12.46 -10.14 -12.86
CA ALA A 135 -12.45 -10.74 -11.52
C ALA A 135 -12.12 -12.24 -11.57
N GLU A 136 -12.65 -12.97 -12.57
CA GLU A 136 -12.31 -14.37 -12.83
C GLU A 136 -10.84 -14.53 -13.23
N LEU A 137 -10.35 -13.71 -14.17
CA LEU A 137 -8.95 -13.69 -14.58
C LEU A 137 -7.99 -13.46 -13.40
N PHE A 138 -8.32 -12.49 -12.54
CA PHE A 138 -7.56 -12.19 -11.32
C PHE A 138 -7.80 -13.20 -10.21
N GLY A 139 -8.78 -14.08 -10.31
CA GLY A 139 -9.18 -15.00 -9.24
C GLY A 139 -9.72 -14.30 -7.99
N VAL A 140 -10.40 -13.16 -8.11
CA VAL A 140 -10.92 -12.34 -6.99
C VAL A 140 -12.46 -12.24 -7.04
N GLU A 141 -13.05 -11.59 -6.05
CA GLU A 141 -14.48 -11.27 -6.02
C GLU A 141 -14.80 -9.97 -6.80
N THR A 142 -16.08 -9.73 -7.11
CA THR A 142 -16.57 -8.50 -7.76
C THR A 142 -17.81 -7.99 -7.04
N LEU A 143 -18.25 -6.76 -7.34
CA LEU A 143 -19.36 -6.09 -6.65
C LEU A 143 -20.59 -7.00 -6.48
N PRO A 144 -21.16 -7.09 -5.25
CA PRO A 144 -22.31 -7.93 -4.98
C PRO A 144 -23.59 -7.34 -5.57
N MET A 145 -23.98 -7.88 -6.72
CA MET A 145 -25.24 -7.54 -7.37
C MET A 145 -26.41 -8.16 -6.59
N ILE A 146 -27.30 -7.32 -6.07
CA ILE A 146 -28.52 -7.72 -5.38
C ILE A 146 -29.65 -7.94 -6.40
N TYR A 147 -29.72 -7.07 -7.41
CA TYR A 147 -30.82 -7.06 -8.38
C TYR A 147 -30.35 -6.57 -9.75
N LYS A 148 -30.96 -7.12 -10.80
CA LYS A 148 -30.87 -6.62 -12.18
C LYS A 148 -32.24 -6.72 -12.83
N GLY A 149 -32.74 -5.60 -13.36
CA GLY A 149 -34.00 -5.55 -14.08
C GLY A 149 -34.75 -4.24 -13.86
N LYS A 150 -36.03 -4.22 -14.22
CA LYS A 150 -36.95 -3.10 -13.91
C LYS A 150 -37.63 -3.35 -12.57
N LEU A 151 -37.79 -2.32 -11.76
CA LEU A 151 -38.51 -2.47 -10.49
C LEU A 151 -40.02 -2.62 -10.75
N THR A 152 -40.68 -3.46 -9.96
CA THR A 152 -42.14 -3.58 -9.96
C THR A 152 -42.79 -2.39 -9.26
N ASP A 153 -44.07 -2.13 -9.54
CA ASP A 153 -44.83 -1.07 -8.84
C ASP A 153 -44.81 -1.23 -7.32
N LYS A 154 -44.83 -2.48 -6.83
CA LYS A 154 -44.72 -2.77 -5.39
C LYS A 154 -43.37 -2.33 -4.83
N GLN A 155 -42.28 -2.61 -5.57
CA GLN A 155 -40.93 -2.21 -5.16
C GLN A 155 -40.74 -0.69 -5.23
N LEU A 156 -41.25 -0.05 -6.29
CA LEU A 156 -41.22 1.39 -6.43
C LEU A 156 -41.97 2.07 -5.28
N LYS A 157 -43.20 1.62 -4.96
CA LYS A 157 -43.96 2.14 -3.81
C LYS A 157 -43.21 1.99 -2.50
N ALA A 158 -42.65 0.81 -2.21
CA ALA A 158 -41.88 0.58 -0.99
C ALA A 158 -40.66 1.50 -0.89
N LEU A 159 -39.94 1.71 -2.01
CA LEU A 159 -38.81 2.63 -2.07
C LEU A 159 -39.26 4.09 -1.87
N THR A 160 -40.37 4.49 -2.50
CA THR A 160 -40.97 5.80 -2.31
C THR A 160 -41.28 6.04 -0.82
N TYR A 161 -41.96 5.10 -0.15
CA TYR A 161 -42.23 5.21 1.28
C TYR A 161 -40.95 5.38 2.11
N PHE A 162 -39.92 4.59 1.83
CA PHE A 162 -38.63 4.74 2.51
C PHE A 162 -38.04 6.15 2.32
N LEU A 163 -38.05 6.69 1.10
CA LEU A 163 -37.47 8.01 0.80
C LEU A 163 -38.21 9.18 1.48
N TYR A 164 -39.52 9.05 1.75
CA TYR A 164 -40.28 10.06 2.51
C TYR A 164 -40.19 9.87 4.04
N THR A 165 -39.71 8.71 4.51
CA THR A 165 -39.67 8.43 5.94
C THR A 165 -38.57 9.27 6.58
N ASN A 166 -38.92 10.04 7.62
CA ASN A 166 -37.92 10.82 8.37
C ASN A 166 -37.05 9.91 9.26
N GLU A 167 -35.96 10.45 9.79
CA GLU A 167 -34.99 9.67 10.57
C GLU A 167 -35.60 9.04 11.84
N LYS A 168 -36.50 9.73 12.55
CA LYS A 168 -37.13 9.21 13.78
C LYS A 168 -38.05 8.03 13.47
N ASP A 169 -38.85 8.13 12.42
CA ASP A 169 -39.74 7.04 12.01
C ASP A 169 -38.94 5.87 11.43
N THR A 170 -37.82 6.16 10.75
CA THR A 170 -36.89 5.15 10.25
C THR A 170 -36.24 4.36 11.40
N GLN A 171 -35.89 5.02 12.50
CA GLN A 171 -35.41 4.35 13.72
C GLN A 171 -36.42 3.37 14.29
N ILE A 172 -37.71 3.73 14.27
CA ILE A 172 -38.79 2.86 14.74
C ILE A 172 -38.96 1.67 13.78
N PHE A 173 -38.97 1.94 12.47
CA PHE A 173 -39.11 0.93 11.43
C PHE A 173 -37.98 -0.13 11.49
N PHE A 174 -36.74 0.31 11.72
CA PHE A 174 -35.58 -0.56 11.84
C PHE A 174 -35.31 -1.07 13.28
N LYS A 175 -36.32 -1.15 14.14
CA LYS A 175 -36.17 -1.85 15.43
C LYS A 175 -36.13 -3.38 15.26
N ASP A 176 -37.02 -3.89 14.41
CA ASP A 176 -37.21 -5.33 14.20
C ASP A 176 -36.53 -5.85 12.91
N THR A 177 -35.92 -4.95 12.15
CA THR A 177 -35.14 -5.24 10.92
C THR A 177 -34.03 -4.21 10.76
N ASN A 178 -33.22 -4.30 9.71
CA ASN A 178 -32.17 -3.32 9.43
C ASN A 178 -32.18 -2.89 7.96
N PHE A 179 -31.42 -1.83 7.67
CA PHE A 179 -31.35 -1.25 6.33
C PHE A 179 -30.97 -2.28 5.26
N ALA A 180 -29.96 -3.12 5.50
CA ALA A 180 -29.55 -4.14 4.55
C ALA A 180 -30.66 -5.18 4.34
N GLU A 181 -31.23 -5.72 5.41
CA GLU A 181 -32.32 -6.70 5.33
C GLU A 181 -33.52 -6.18 4.54
N PHE A 182 -33.96 -4.95 4.81
CA PHE A 182 -35.06 -4.33 4.07
C PHE A 182 -34.80 -4.30 2.57
N PHE A 183 -33.64 -3.78 2.14
CA PHE A 183 -33.32 -3.69 0.70
C PHE A 183 -33.12 -5.06 0.06
N TYR A 184 -32.44 -5.99 0.74
CA TYR A 184 -32.28 -7.35 0.25
C TYR A 184 -33.61 -8.05 0.08
N LYS A 185 -34.50 -8.02 1.07
CA LYS A 185 -35.82 -8.67 0.99
C LYS A 185 -36.76 -8.00 -0.01
N LEU A 186 -36.65 -6.68 -0.19
CA LEU A 186 -37.42 -5.95 -1.18
C LEU A 186 -37.02 -6.32 -2.63
N LEU A 187 -35.71 -6.47 -2.86
CA LEU A 187 -35.14 -6.62 -4.20
C LEU A 187 -34.92 -8.09 -4.59
N ASN A 188 -34.60 -8.94 -3.62
CA ASN A 188 -34.40 -10.37 -3.76
C ASN A 188 -34.99 -11.12 -2.54
N PRO A 189 -36.31 -11.42 -2.52
CA PRO A 189 -37.00 -11.99 -1.37
C PRO A 189 -36.39 -13.31 -0.85
N PHE A 190 -35.73 -14.07 -1.73
CA PHE A 190 -35.10 -15.35 -1.40
C PHE A 190 -33.72 -15.20 -0.74
N ALA A 191 -33.13 -13.99 -0.73
CA ALA A 191 -31.86 -13.76 -0.05
C ALA A 191 -32.01 -14.01 1.45
N THR A 192 -31.12 -14.84 2.01
CA THR A 192 -31.07 -15.13 3.45
C THR A 192 -30.00 -14.32 4.18
N GLN A 193 -29.03 -13.79 3.44
CA GLN A 193 -27.89 -13.05 4.00
C GLN A 193 -27.37 -11.95 3.08
N SER A 194 -26.64 -10.97 3.65
CA SER A 194 -25.86 -9.98 2.89
C SER A 194 -24.47 -10.52 2.50
N TYR A 195 -23.75 -9.82 1.62
CA TYR A 195 -22.65 -10.44 0.85
C TYR A 195 -21.49 -11.03 1.65
N LEU A 196 -20.94 -10.27 2.61
CA LEU A 196 -19.81 -10.69 3.46
C LEU A 196 -20.25 -11.12 4.86
N LYS A 197 -21.48 -11.64 4.97
CA LYS A 197 -22.05 -12.14 6.22
C LYS A 197 -22.28 -13.66 6.14
N ILE A 198 -22.07 -14.36 7.26
CA ILE A 198 -22.28 -15.80 7.38
C ILE A 198 -23.77 -16.09 7.63
N ASP A 199 -24.43 -15.25 8.44
CA ASP A 199 -25.87 -15.37 8.70
C ASP A 199 -26.57 -14.00 8.83
N GLY A 200 -27.78 -13.88 8.25
CA GLY A 200 -28.57 -12.65 8.22
C GLY A 200 -27.92 -11.48 7.45
N PHE A 201 -28.26 -10.24 7.82
CA PHE A 201 -27.86 -9.04 7.07
C PHE A 201 -26.96 -8.08 7.84
N GLN A 202 -26.13 -7.31 7.13
CA GLN A 202 -25.20 -6.33 7.70
C GLN A 202 -25.95 -5.19 8.41
N GLN A 203 -25.74 -5.07 9.72
CA GLN A 203 -26.45 -4.11 10.56
C GLN A 203 -26.05 -2.66 10.28
N ASN A 204 -24.78 -2.41 9.90
CA ASN A 204 -24.23 -1.06 9.71
C ASN A 204 -23.87 -0.77 8.25
N LEU A 205 -24.65 -1.28 7.29
CA LEU A 205 -24.43 -1.00 5.86
C LEU A 205 -24.59 0.51 5.59
N GLU A 206 -23.63 1.13 4.92
CA GLU A 206 -23.64 2.59 4.69
C GLU A 206 -24.67 3.00 3.63
N LYS A 207 -24.76 2.25 2.52
CA LYS A 207 -25.59 2.61 1.38
C LYS A 207 -25.84 1.46 0.41
N ILE A 208 -26.84 1.66 -0.44
CA ILE A 208 -27.11 0.86 -1.64
C ILE A 208 -26.80 1.71 -2.88
N VAL A 209 -26.20 1.10 -3.90
CA VAL A 209 -25.84 1.79 -5.15
C VAL A 209 -26.68 1.25 -6.30
N ILE A 210 -27.35 2.14 -7.02
CA ILE A 210 -28.13 1.85 -8.22
C ILE A 210 -27.40 2.39 -9.43
N ARG A 211 -27.18 1.57 -10.45
CA ARG A 211 -26.57 1.97 -11.73
C ARG A 211 -27.45 1.64 -12.91
N PHE A 212 -27.52 2.55 -13.87
CA PHE A 212 -28.27 2.38 -15.11
C PHE A 212 -27.78 3.34 -16.19
N VAL A 213 -28.19 3.10 -17.42
CA VAL A 213 -27.88 3.96 -18.57
C VAL A 213 -29.18 4.54 -19.09
N LYS A 214 -29.25 5.87 -19.18
CA LYS A 214 -30.40 6.59 -19.75
C LYS A 214 -29.90 7.63 -20.75
N SER A 215 -30.42 7.58 -21.98
CA SER A 215 -30.01 8.49 -23.06
C SER A 215 -28.49 8.55 -23.30
N ASN A 216 -27.83 7.39 -23.38
CA ASN A 216 -26.38 7.22 -23.54
C ASN A 216 -25.53 7.85 -22.42
N LYS A 217 -26.12 8.12 -21.25
CA LYS A 217 -25.41 8.60 -20.06
C LYS A 217 -25.54 7.57 -18.94
N GLU A 218 -24.41 7.24 -18.33
CA GLU A 218 -24.37 6.41 -17.13
C GLU A 218 -24.79 7.21 -15.90
N TYR A 219 -25.71 6.66 -15.12
CA TYR A 219 -26.17 7.19 -13.85
C TYR A 219 -25.78 6.26 -12.71
N THR A 220 -25.39 6.85 -11.59
CA THR A 220 -25.16 6.16 -10.32
C THR A 220 -25.93 6.90 -9.26
N LEU A 221 -26.91 6.23 -8.67
CA LEU A 221 -27.67 6.74 -7.53
C LEU A 221 -27.20 6.06 -6.25
N GLU A 222 -27.11 6.81 -5.16
CA GLU A 222 -26.77 6.30 -3.84
C GLU A 222 -27.95 6.49 -2.90
N ILE A 223 -28.47 5.42 -2.32
CA ILE A 223 -29.43 5.47 -1.22
C ILE A 223 -28.65 5.29 0.08
N LEU A 224 -28.57 6.36 0.87
CA LEU A 224 -27.83 6.37 2.12
C LEU A 224 -28.65 5.76 3.26
N ASN A 225 -28.00 4.97 4.12
CA ASN A 225 -28.58 4.52 5.37
C ASN A 225 -28.55 5.66 6.40
N PRO A 226 -29.70 6.19 6.84
CA PRO A 226 -29.73 7.26 7.85
C PRO A 226 -29.20 6.78 9.22
N MET A 227 -29.21 5.47 9.46
CA MET A 227 -28.73 4.85 10.71
C MET A 227 -27.25 4.48 10.69
N TYR A 228 -26.53 4.78 9.60
CA TYR A 228 -25.12 4.44 9.49
C TYR A 228 -24.29 5.18 10.54
N GLN A 229 -23.53 4.41 11.32
CA GLN A 229 -22.62 4.95 12.31
C GLN A 229 -21.18 4.70 11.86
N LYS A 230 -20.43 5.78 11.62
CA LYS A 230 -18.99 5.67 11.46
C LYS A 230 -18.39 5.25 12.80
N MET A 231 -17.54 4.23 12.80
CA MET A 231 -16.71 3.96 13.97
C MET A 231 -15.87 5.21 14.27
N GLN A 232 -16.16 5.86 15.40
CA GLN A 232 -15.36 6.95 15.91
C GLN A 232 -14.05 6.36 16.44
N LEU A 233 -12.98 6.47 15.65
CA LEU A 233 -11.65 6.45 16.23
C LEU A 233 -11.53 7.81 16.94
N LYS A 234 -11.39 7.81 18.28
CA LYS A 234 -11.08 9.03 19.03
C LYS A 234 -9.78 9.61 18.45
N THR A 235 -9.89 10.58 17.56
CA THR A 235 -8.76 11.41 17.15
C THR A 235 -8.64 12.51 18.19
N ASP A 236 -8.23 12.14 19.40
CA ASP A 236 -7.90 13.13 20.41
C ASP A 236 -6.58 13.81 19.99
N SER A 237 -6.53 15.14 20.11
CA SER A 237 -5.33 15.95 19.85
C SER A 237 -4.11 15.44 20.60
N GLU A 238 -4.33 14.83 21.77
CA GLU A 238 -3.32 14.21 22.63
C GLU A 238 -2.42 13.21 21.88
N TYR A 239 -2.95 12.41 20.95
CA TYR A 239 -2.13 11.48 20.16
C TYR A 239 -1.21 12.19 19.17
N SER A 240 -1.65 13.33 18.61
CA SER A 240 -0.83 14.17 17.74
C SER A 240 0.28 14.86 18.51
N ASP A 241 0.02 15.27 19.75
CA ASP A 241 0.99 15.93 20.61
C ASP A 241 2.09 14.96 21.08
N VAL A 242 1.70 13.76 21.53
CA VAL A 242 2.66 12.69 21.87
C VAL A 242 3.50 12.30 20.65
N TYR A 243 2.86 12.11 19.49
CA TYR A 243 3.56 11.79 18.24
C TYR A 243 4.60 12.84 17.88
N SER A 244 4.20 14.11 17.90
CA SER A 244 5.07 15.24 17.54
C SER A 244 6.19 15.46 18.55
N LEU A 245 5.97 15.22 19.84
CA LEU A 245 7.00 15.25 20.88
C LEU A 245 8.06 14.16 20.68
N LEU A 246 7.65 12.91 20.43
CA LEU A 246 8.58 11.81 20.16
C LEU A 246 9.43 12.09 18.91
N LEU A 247 8.81 12.61 17.85
CA LEU A 247 9.51 13.02 16.65
C LEU A 247 10.50 14.16 16.94
N PHE A 248 10.08 15.18 17.69
CA PHE A 248 10.94 16.31 18.05
C PHE A 248 12.16 15.85 18.87
N ASN A 249 11.98 14.96 19.84
CA ASN A 249 13.09 14.41 20.63
C ASN A 249 14.11 13.67 19.75
N PHE A 250 13.64 12.89 18.77
CA PHE A 250 14.53 12.25 17.82
C PHE A 250 15.24 13.27 16.92
N MET A 251 14.55 14.31 16.45
CA MET A 251 15.16 15.38 15.65
C MET A 251 16.29 16.07 16.42
N GLN A 252 16.09 16.42 17.69
CA GLN A 252 17.12 17.06 18.51
C GLN A 252 18.37 16.18 18.65
N TRP A 253 18.18 14.87 18.80
CA TRP A 253 19.30 13.93 18.81
C TRP A 253 19.98 13.85 17.43
N LEU A 254 19.20 13.74 16.34
CA LEU A 254 19.72 13.58 14.98
C LEU A 254 20.58 14.77 14.53
N ILE A 255 20.30 15.99 15.01
CA ILE A 255 21.11 17.18 14.72
C ILE A 255 22.57 16.99 15.14
N GLY A 256 22.82 16.25 16.22
CA GLY A 256 24.16 16.00 16.74
C GLY A 256 24.88 14.80 16.10
N ILE A 257 24.26 14.12 15.13
CA ILE A 257 24.83 12.96 14.46
C ILE A 257 25.48 13.37 13.14
N ASP A 258 26.72 12.93 12.94
CA ASP A 258 27.34 12.98 11.63
C ASP A 258 26.83 11.81 10.78
N LEU A 259 26.08 12.13 9.72
CA LEU A 259 25.55 11.13 8.80
C LEU A 259 26.64 10.53 7.92
N ASP A 260 27.79 11.20 7.77
CA ASP A 260 28.83 10.76 6.86
C ASP A 260 29.63 9.57 7.37
N GLU A 261 29.70 9.43 8.69
CA GLU A 261 30.33 8.29 9.37
C GLU A 261 29.48 7.00 9.32
N ILE A 262 28.25 7.07 8.84
CA ILE A 262 27.34 5.91 8.81
C ILE A 262 27.46 5.17 7.48
N GLU A 263 28.10 4.01 7.53
CA GLU A 263 28.14 3.07 6.39
C GLU A 263 26.77 2.43 6.15
N ILE A 264 26.28 2.32 4.92
CA ILE A 264 24.97 1.72 4.63
C ILE A 264 25.03 0.87 3.36
N GLU A 265 24.51 -0.36 3.45
CA GLU A 265 24.36 -1.25 2.31
C GLU A 265 22.94 -1.20 1.75
N GLY A 266 22.78 -1.46 0.46
CA GLY A 266 21.48 -1.60 -0.17
C GLY A 266 21.54 -1.57 -1.70
N THR A 267 20.64 -2.34 -2.32
CA THR A 267 20.55 -2.50 -3.78
C THR A 267 19.56 -1.53 -4.43
N THR A 268 18.65 -0.94 -3.65
CA THR A 268 17.70 0.08 -4.09
C THR A 268 17.71 1.26 -3.12
N ARG A 269 17.22 2.42 -3.57
CA ARG A 269 17.11 3.63 -2.72
C ARG A 269 16.27 3.37 -1.48
N GLU A 270 15.17 2.64 -1.63
CA GLU A 270 14.29 2.29 -0.51
C GLU A 270 14.99 1.39 0.50
N ILE A 271 15.77 0.40 0.05
CA ILE A 271 16.53 -0.48 0.96
C ILE A 271 17.60 0.32 1.70
N VAL A 272 18.33 1.19 1.01
CA VAL A 272 19.33 2.08 1.62
C VAL A 272 18.67 2.98 2.68
N TYR A 273 17.52 3.57 2.36
CA TYR A 273 16.75 4.38 3.32
C TYR A 273 16.34 3.57 4.55
N ILE A 274 15.74 2.39 4.36
CA ILE A 274 15.31 1.50 5.47
C ILE A 274 16.51 1.18 6.37
N ASN A 275 17.64 0.79 5.77
CA ASN A 275 18.85 0.42 6.51
C ASN A 275 19.47 1.60 7.26
N LEU A 276 19.50 2.79 6.66
CA LEU A 276 19.95 4.01 7.33
C LEU A 276 19.07 4.34 8.54
N ILE A 277 17.74 4.33 8.37
CA ILE A 277 16.80 4.57 9.48
C ILE A 277 16.97 3.53 10.58
N CYS A 278 17.16 2.25 10.25
CA CYS A 278 17.44 1.19 11.23
C CYS A 278 18.70 1.50 12.04
N LYS A 279 19.79 1.93 11.40
CA LYS A 279 21.05 2.29 12.09
C LYS A 279 20.86 3.48 13.02
N LEU A 280 20.25 4.56 12.52
CA LEU A 280 19.96 5.76 13.32
C LEU A 280 19.06 5.44 14.51
N PHE A 281 18.00 4.66 14.28
CA PHE A 281 17.11 4.20 15.34
C PHE A 281 17.86 3.40 16.41
N ASN A 282 18.70 2.45 16.02
CA ASN A 282 19.45 1.63 16.98
C ASN A 282 20.36 2.50 17.86
N MET A 283 21.09 3.46 17.26
CA MET A 283 21.94 4.39 18.01
C MET A 283 21.13 5.26 18.98
N TYR A 284 19.94 5.71 18.57
CA TYR A 284 19.04 6.47 19.42
C TYR A 284 18.50 5.64 20.59
N ILE A 285 17.95 4.46 20.32
CA ILE A 285 17.38 3.59 21.35
C ILE A 285 18.45 3.13 22.33
N GLN A 286 19.66 2.82 21.87
CA GLN A 286 20.75 2.44 22.76
C GLN A 286 21.00 3.46 23.89
N LYS A 287 20.76 4.76 23.63
CA LYS A 287 20.92 5.83 24.61
C LYS A 287 19.63 6.17 25.37
N TYR A 288 18.46 6.07 24.72
CA TYR A 288 17.19 6.60 25.25
C TYR A 288 16.11 5.53 25.51
N GLU A 289 16.43 4.24 25.45
CA GLU A 289 15.48 3.12 25.65
C GLU A 289 14.64 3.30 26.94
N ARG A 290 15.31 3.53 28.08
CA ARG A 290 14.64 3.71 29.36
C ARG A 290 13.72 4.93 29.35
N ASN A 291 14.19 6.07 28.83
CA ASN A 291 13.38 7.28 28.74
C ASN A 291 12.08 7.07 27.95
N ILE A 292 12.12 6.28 26.87
CA ILE A 292 10.94 5.99 26.05
C ILE A 292 9.97 5.07 26.78
N ILE A 293 10.48 4.04 27.45
CA ILE A 293 9.65 3.08 28.19
C ILE A 293 8.95 3.77 29.36
N ASP A 294 9.69 4.60 30.10
CA ASP A 294 9.21 5.32 31.29
C ASP A 294 8.31 6.52 30.93
N PHE A 295 8.38 7.03 29.68
CA PHE A 295 7.55 8.15 29.24
C PHE A 295 6.06 7.79 29.29
N ILE A 296 5.27 8.57 30.02
CA ILE A 296 3.85 8.28 30.26
C ILE A 296 3.04 8.70 29.03
N PHE A 297 2.79 7.75 28.13
CA PHE A 297 1.84 7.90 27.04
C PHE A 297 1.23 6.56 26.64
N VAL A 298 0.06 6.62 26.03
CA VAL A 298 -0.65 5.46 25.48
C VAL A 298 -0.45 5.43 23.97
N VAL A 299 0.00 4.28 23.46
CA VAL A 299 0.06 4.05 22.00
C VAL A 299 -1.38 4.00 21.50
N PRO A 300 -1.75 4.76 20.44
CA PRO A 300 -3.13 4.83 19.99
C PRO A 300 -3.69 3.45 19.63
N GLU A 301 -4.95 3.18 20.02
CA GLU A 301 -5.56 1.85 19.87
C GLU A 301 -5.55 1.33 18.43
N PHE A 302 -5.65 2.22 17.44
CA PHE A 302 -5.59 1.82 16.05
C PHE A 302 -4.23 1.21 15.66
N PHE A 303 -3.13 1.51 16.35
CA PHE A 303 -1.83 0.85 16.15
C PHE A 303 -1.78 -0.57 16.70
N ASN A 304 -2.69 -0.95 17.59
CA ASN A 304 -2.68 -2.28 18.19
C ASN A 304 -3.12 -3.39 17.20
N SER A 305 -3.81 -3.03 16.12
CA SER A 305 -4.17 -4.00 15.08
C SER A 305 -2.95 -4.44 14.28
N ASP A 306 -2.81 -5.74 14.04
CA ASP A 306 -1.65 -6.33 13.37
C ASP A 306 -1.38 -5.71 11.99
N LYS A 307 -2.42 -5.34 11.24
CA LYS A 307 -2.28 -4.70 9.92
C LYS A 307 -1.51 -3.37 9.97
N PHE A 308 -1.48 -2.69 11.10
CA PHE A 308 -0.75 -1.44 11.28
C PHE A 308 0.60 -1.61 11.97
N ARG A 309 0.96 -2.82 12.38
CA ARG A 309 2.29 -3.11 12.95
C ARG A 309 3.36 -3.12 11.88
N ILE A 310 4.60 -2.92 12.30
CA ILE A 310 5.76 -2.93 11.40
C ILE A 310 5.84 -4.26 10.65
N ASN A 311 6.12 -4.20 9.35
CA ASN A 311 6.33 -5.39 8.56
C ASN A 311 7.78 -5.86 8.70
N GLN A 312 8.03 -6.60 9.78
CA GLN A 312 9.36 -7.10 10.15
C GLN A 312 10.03 -7.95 9.07
N ALA A 313 9.26 -8.58 8.18
CA ALA A 313 9.79 -9.36 7.06
C ALA A 313 10.56 -8.52 6.03
N LEU A 314 10.39 -7.19 6.04
CA LEU A 314 11.07 -6.25 5.15
C LEU A 314 12.20 -5.48 5.86
N ILE A 315 12.54 -5.86 7.09
CA ILE A 315 13.62 -5.26 7.89
C ILE A 315 14.70 -6.30 8.11
N ASN A 316 15.88 -6.09 7.52
CA ASN A 316 17.00 -7.03 7.62
C ASN A 316 17.85 -6.81 8.88
N ASN A 317 17.75 -5.64 9.53
CA ASN A 317 18.56 -5.30 10.69
C ASN A 317 18.07 -6.04 11.95
N LYS A 318 18.80 -7.09 12.36
CA LYS A 318 18.45 -7.92 13.51
C LYS A 318 18.37 -7.12 14.81
N THR A 319 19.30 -6.20 15.06
CA THR A 319 19.30 -5.35 16.26
C THR A 319 18.05 -4.47 16.32
N THR A 320 17.60 -3.93 15.20
CA THR A 320 16.35 -3.17 15.11
C THR A 320 15.15 -4.07 15.45
N LEU A 321 15.11 -5.29 14.89
CA LEU A 321 14.06 -6.27 15.19
C LEU A 321 14.04 -6.63 16.69
N ASP A 322 15.20 -6.82 17.31
CA ASP A 322 15.31 -7.09 18.74
C ASP A 322 14.72 -5.93 19.56
N TYR A 323 15.07 -4.68 19.23
CA TYR A 323 14.54 -3.51 19.93
C TYR A 323 13.02 -3.34 19.78
N ILE A 324 12.48 -3.40 18.56
CA ILE A 324 11.03 -3.21 18.37
C ILE A 324 10.20 -4.33 19.00
N ASN A 325 10.76 -5.53 19.14
CA ASN A 325 10.07 -6.65 19.78
C ASN A 325 10.11 -6.60 21.31
N LYS A 326 10.98 -5.78 21.93
CA LYS A 326 11.03 -5.61 23.40
C LYS A 326 9.79 -4.89 23.94
N HIS A 327 9.29 -3.86 23.25
CA HIS A 327 8.21 -3.02 23.78
C HIS A 327 7.42 -2.29 22.68
N SER A 328 6.09 -2.19 22.83
CA SER A 328 5.20 -1.54 21.86
C SER A 328 5.52 -0.06 21.63
N LYS A 329 5.91 0.68 22.68
CA LYS A 329 6.39 2.07 22.57
C LYS A 329 7.62 2.20 21.67
N ILE A 330 8.53 1.22 21.70
CA ILE A 330 9.74 1.23 20.87
C ILE A 330 9.39 0.98 19.40
N GLU A 331 8.50 0.01 19.14
CA GLU A 331 7.92 -0.21 17.80
C GLU A 331 7.23 1.06 17.27
N TYR A 332 6.49 1.75 18.13
CA TYR A 332 5.82 3.00 17.78
C TYR A 332 6.81 4.11 17.42
N VAL A 333 7.85 4.33 18.23
CA VAL A 333 8.92 5.32 17.93
C VAL A 333 9.62 4.98 16.62
N PHE A 334 9.94 3.70 16.36
CA PHE A 334 10.53 3.28 15.09
C PHE A 334 9.63 3.67 13.90
N LYS A 335 8.33 3.43 14.01
CA LYS A 335 7.36 3.78 12.96
C LYS A 335 7.28 5.28 12.71
N ILE A 336 7.33 6.09 13.77
CA ILE A 336 7.39 7.57 13.66
C ILE A 336 8.65 7.98 12.90
N ILE A 337 9.81 7.46 13.27
CA ILE A 337 11.07 7.83 12.61
C ILE A 337 11.03 7.44 11.13
N MET A 338 10.59 6.22 10.83
CA MET A 338 10.55 5.71 9.46
C MET A 338 9.59 6.48 8.54
N SER A 339 8.50 7.04 9.06
CA SER A 339 7.51 7.76 8.24
C SER A 339 7.90 9.21 7.97
N ASN A 340 8.53 9.89 8.93
CA ASN A 340 8.68 11.35 8.86
C ASN A 340 9.88 11.82 8.04
N PHE A 341 10.91 11.00 7.87
CA PHE A 341 12.11 11.39 7.10
C PHE A 341 12.08 10.97 5.63
N GLN A 342 11.03 10.28 5.20
CA GLN A 342 10.88 9.81 3.82
C GLN A 342 10.53 10.95 2.86
N ARG A 343 9.72 11.91 3.32
CA ARG A 343 9.20 13.03 2.51
C ARG A 343 9.16 14.30 3.34
N GLN A 344 9.11 15.44 2.65
CA GLN A 344 8.92 16.73 3.30
C GLN A 344 7.46 16.94 3.71
N HIS A 345 7.28 17.51 4.88
CA HIS A 345 5.97 17.83 5.45
C HIS A 345 5.54 19.23 5.03
N LYS A 346 4.25 19.38 4.70
CA LYS A 346 3.66 20.65 4.23
C LYS A 346 2.87 21.40 5.30
N LYS A 347 2.59 20.76 6.43
CA LYS A 347 1.74 21.28 7.50
C LYS A 347 2.37 20.96 8.85
N GLU A 348 2.07 21.79 9.84
CA GLU A 348 2.39 21.58 11.25
C GLU A 348 1.72 20.30 11.78
N ILE A 349 2.33 19.67 12.77
CA ILE A 349 1.88 18.40 13.36
C ILE A 349 2.01 18.52 14.88
N GLY A 350 0.88 18.49 15.60
CA GLY A 350 0.85 18.63 17.06
C GLY A 350 1.62 19.87 17.53
N ILE A 351 2.67 19.65 18.32
CA ILE A 351 3.51 20.73 18.89
C ILE A 351 4.60 21.25 17.94
N ILE A 352 4.80 20.63 16.78
CA ILE A 352 5.81 21.07 15.79
C ILE A 352 5.28 22.29 15.05
N ASN A 353 5.77 23.46 15.44
CA ASN A 353 5.51 24.73 14.77
C ASN A 353 6.30 24.88 13.46
N ASN A 354 6.05 25.95 12.70
CA ASN A 354 6.73 26.23 11.44
C ASN A 354 8.27 26.19 11.51
N ILE A 355 8.89 26.68 12.59
CA ILE A 355 10.36 26.66 12.74
C ILE A 355 10.87 25.23 12.88
N ALA A 356 10.25 24.43 13.75
CA ALA A 356 10.59 23.02 13.92
C ALA A 356 10.29 22.21 12.64
N LEU A 357 9.23 22.57 11.90
CA LEU A 357 8.89 21.96 10.61
C LEU A 357 9.97 22.18 9.55
N GLU A 358 10.54 23.39 9.48
CA GLU A 358 11.67 23.68 8.59
C GLU A 358 12.91 22.85 8.97
N GLN A 359 13.21 22.73 10.26
CA GLN A 359 14.29 21.87 10.75
C GLN A 359 14.06 20.40 10.39
N LEU A 360 12.84 19.88 10.57
CA LEU A 360 12.46 18.52 10.17
C LEU A 360 12.70 18.32 8.67
N ASN A 361 12.22 19.24 7.83
CA ASN A 361 12.37 19.15 6.39
C ASN A 361 13.85 19.25 5.94
N ASN A 362 14.67 20.00 6.67
CA ASN A 362 16.12 20.07 6.44
C ASN A 362 16.80 18.74 6.79
N LEU A 363 16.46 18.13 7.92
CA LEU A 363 16.96 16.80 8.29
C LEU A 363 16.51 15.73 7.30
N SER A 364 15.23 15.74 6.88
CA SER A 364 14.72 14.86 5.84
C SER A 364 15.51 15.02 4.55
N ARG A 365 15.83 16.25 4.12
CA ARG A 365 16.67 16.49 2.94
C ARG A 365 18.08 15.90 3.10
N LYS A 366 18.72 16.10 4.24
CA LYS A 366 20.05 15.52 4.53
C LYS A 366 20.03 13.98 4.42
N ILE A 367 19.02 13.34 5.00
CA ILE A 367 18.84 11.89 4.90
C ILE A 367 18.66 11.47 3.44
N GLN A 368 17.82 12.16 2.66
CA GLN A 368 17.60 11.80 1.25
C GLN A 368 18.87 11.99 0.40
N VAL A 369 19.66 13.03 0.65
CA VAL A 369 20.96 13.22 -0.02
C VAL A 369 21.90 12.08 0.30
N LYS A 370 22.05 11.72 1.59
CA LYS A 370 22.90 10.59 2.00
C LYS A 370 22.47 9.27 1.37
N VAL A 371 21.16 9.01 1.29
CA VAL A 371 20.60 7.83 0.63
C VAL A 371 21.00 7.79 -0.85
N GLU A 372 20.91 8.92 -1.55
CA GLU A 372 21.26 9.00 -2.97
C GLU A 372 22.76 8.81 -3.20
N GLU A 373 23.60 9.45 -2.39
CA GLU A 373 25.06 9.31 -2.45
C GLU A 373 25.48 7.86 -2.23
N GLN A 374 24.95 7.22 -1.20
CA GLN A 374 25.28 5.84 -0.88
C GLN A 374 24.74 4.87 -1.94
N PHE A 375 23.52 5.08 -2.44
CA PHE A 375 22.97 4.26 -3.51
C PHE A 375 23.85 4.32 -4.77
N ASN A 376 24.29 5.52 -5.15
CA ASN A 376 25.17 5.71 -6.30
C ASN A 376 26.56 5.09 -6.07
N TYR A 377 27.09 5.16 -4.84
CA TYR A 377 28.33 4.50 -4.46
C TYR A 377 28.21 2.96 -4.56
N ASN A 378 27.14 2.38 -4.00
CA ASN A 378 26.87 0.93 -4.05
C ASN A 378 26.72 0.42 -5.49
N ILE A 379 26.06 1.19 -6.38
CA ILE A 379 25.99 0.87 -7.82
C ILE A 379 27.37 0.86 -8.46
N LYS A 380 28.20 1.88 -8.18
CA LYS A 380 29.56 1.94 -8.73
C LYS A 380 30.38 0.74 -8.28
N LEU A 381 30.37 0.41 -6.99
CA LEU A 381 31.03 -0.79 -6.45
C LEU A 381 30.58 -2.07 -7.16
N ASN A 382 29.28 -2.26 -7.35
CA ASN A 382 28.75 -3.42 -8.06
C ASN A 382 29.20 -3.48 -9.53
N LYS A 383 29.33 -2.34 -10.22
CA LYS A 383 29.88 -2.33 -11.59
C LYS A 383 31.37 -2.70 -11.62
N TYR A 384 32.14 -2.24 -10.64
CA TYR A 384 33.56 -2.60 -10.52
C TYR A 384 33.75 -4.06 -10.12
N SER A 385 32.86 -4.65 -9.31
CA SER A 385 32.94 -6.08 -8.96
C SER A 385 32.68 -7.00 -10.15
N TYR A 386 31.87 -6.59 -11.14
CA TYR A 386 31.74 -7.29 -12.43
C TYR A 386 32.96 -7.11 -13.35
N GLN A 387 33.73 -6.02 -13.20
CA GLN A 387 34.96 -5.77 -13.97
C GLN A 387 36.20 -6.43 -13.37
N LEU A 388 36.17 -6.77 -12.07
CA LEU A 388 37.13 -7.70 -11.49
C LEU A 388 36.92 -9.05 -12.18
N THR A 389 37.84 -9.39 -13.08
CA THR A 389 37.86 -10.70 -13.73
C THR A 389 37.84 -11.74 -12.62
N ASN A 390 36.81 -12.58 -12.59
CA ASN A 390 36.70 -13.64 -11.61
C ASN A 390 37.98 -14.49 -11.71
N LEU A 391 38.91 -14.34 -10.76
CA LEU A 391 40.24 -14.97 -10.84
C LEU A 391 40.12 -16.50 -10.84
N ASN A 392 38.99 -17.03 -10.40
CA ASN A 392 38.62 -18.45 -10.50
C ASN A 392 38.36 -18.92 -11.95
N LYS A 393 38.24 -18.00 -12.93
CA LYS A 393 38.16 -18.31 -14.37
C LYS A 393 39.54 -18.48 -15.03
N TYR A 394 40.64 -18.30 -14.30
CA TYR A 394 41.96 -18.77 -14.72
C TYR A 394 42.22 -20.13 -14.06
N PRO A 395 41.75 -21.25 -14.64
CA PRO A 395 42.05 -22.55 -14.07
C PRO A 395 43.53 -22.82 -14.29
N ASN A 396 44.25 -23.08 -13.19
CA ASN A 396 45.59 -23.68 -13.19
C ASN A 396 46.64 -22.92 -14.02
N ILE A 397 47.19 -21.85 -13.46
CA ILE A 397 48.59 -21.54 -13.76
C ILE A 397 49.40 -22.68 -13.13
N LYS A 398 49.78 -23.68 -13.95
CA LYS A 398 50.76 -24.68 -13.56
C LYS A 398 52.11 -23.99 -13.55
N TRP A 399 52.68 -23.82 -12.37
CA TRP A 399 54.07 -23.42 -12.24
C TRP A 399 54.94 -24.61 -12.67
N GLU A 400 56.00 -24.38 -13.43
CA GLU A 400 56.99 -25.43 -13.68
C GLU A 400 57.72 -25.73 -12.37
N GLU A 401 57.46 -26.91 -11.81
CA GLU A 401 58.12 -27.43 -10.63
C GLU A 401 59.36 -28.24 -11.05
N ASP A 402 60.46 -28.07 -10.34
CA ASP A 402 61.63 -28.91 -10.56
C ASP A 402 61.38 -30.37 -10.12
N SER A 403 62.33 -31.26 -10.41
CA SER A 403 62.25 -32.68 -10.02
C SER A 403 62.12 -32.94 -8.49
N LYS A 404 62.17 -31.89 -7.66
CA LYS A 404 62.00 -31.93 -6.21
C LYS A 404 60.75 -31.18 -5.73
N GLY A 405 59.93 -30.64 -6.64
CA GLY A 405 58.67 -29.97 -6.33
C GLY A 405 58.80 -28.49 -5.94
N TYR A 406 59.94 -27.85 -6.21
CA TYR A 406 60.12 -26.42 -5.94
C TYR A 406 59.81 -25.57 -7.17
N VAL A 407 59.03 -24.50 -6.96
CA VAL A 407 58.73 -23.47 -7.97
C VAL A 407 59.77 -22.36 -7.86
N TYR A 408 60.54 -22.15 -8.92
CA TYR A 408 61.45 -21.01 -9.02
C TYR A 408 60.78 -19.85 -9.77
N PRO A 409 60.82 -18.62 -9.26
CA PRO A 409 60.48 -17.46 -10.06
C PRO A 409 61.47 -17.36 -11.24
N GLU A 410 60.99 -17.11 -12.46
CA GLU A 410 61.86 -16.82 -13.61
C GLU A 410 62.59 -15.49 -13.39
N VAL A 411 63.75 -15.54 -12.72
CA VAL A 411 64.57 -14.36 -12.38
C VAL A 411 65.14 -13.71 -13.65
N ASP A 412 65.28 -14.45 -14.75
CA ASP A 412 65.82 -13.96 -16.02
C ASP A 412 64.89 -12.95 -16.74
N SER A 413 63.61 -12.88 -16.36
CA SER A 413 62.68 -11.87 -16.88
C SER A 413 62.81 -10.48 -16.20
N LEU A 414 63.57 -10.39 -15.10
CA LEU A 414 63.73 -9.17 -14.29
C LEU A 414 64.98 -8.35 -14.65
N PHE A 415 65.84 -8.86 -15.54
CA PHE A 415 67.00 -8.14 -16.04
C PHE A 415 66.90 -8.05 -17.57
N PRO A 416 66.79 -6.85 -18.16
CA PRO A 416 66.79 -6.72 -19.61
C PRO A 416 68.18 -7.11 -20.15
N ASP A 417 68.23 -8.14 -20.99
CA ASP A 417 69.43 -8.46 -21.76
C ASP A 417 69.80 -7.27 -22.65
N ASN A 418 70.88 -6.59 -22.26
CA ASN A 418 71.67 -5.81 -23.18
C ASN A 418 72.38 -6.81 -24.11
N ASP A 419 71.86 -7.00 -25.33
CA ASP A 419 72.74 -7.14 -26.49
C ASP A 419 71.99 -6.92 -27.81
N GLY A 420 72.56 -6.05 -28.62
CA GLY A 420 72.02 -5.66 -29.91
C GLY A 420 72.15 -6.76 -30.94
N SER A 421 71.16 -6.86 -31.83
CA SER A 421 71.42 -7.13 -33.24
C SER A 421 70.23 -6.74 -34.12
N ASP A 422 70.55 -5.91 -35.10
CA ASP A 422 69.71 -5.51 -36.23
C ASP A 422 69.00 -6.71 -36.90
N LYS A 423 67.66 -6.66 -36.98
CA LYS A 423 66.92 -7.30 -38.08
C LYS A 423 65.86 -6.37 -38.66
N LYS A 424 66.31 -5.59 -39.65
CA LYS A 424 65.45 -4.99 -40.69
C LYS A 424 64.81 -6.06 -41.57
N LYS A 425 63.60 -5.71 -42.06
CA LYS A 425 62.85 -6.15 -43.27
C LYS A 425 61.60 -6.97 -42.93
N LYS A 426 60.44 -6.75 -43.56
CA LYS A 426 60.00 -5.82 -44.62
C LYS A 426 58.47 -5.88 -44.64
N PHE A 427 57.82 -4.75 -44.87
CA PHE A 427 56.44 -4.67 -45.35
C PHE A 427 56.29 -5.41 -46.69
N LYS A 428 55.18 -6.13 -46.86
CA LYS A 428 54.41 -6.19 -48.12
C LYS A 428 53.00 -6.73 -47.87
N LYS A 429 52.04 -5.94 -48.36
CA LYS A 429 50.60 -6.15 -48.66
C LYS A 429 49.88 -7.34 -48.07
#